data_AF-A0A0G0U803-F1
#
_entry.id   AF-A0A0G0U803-F1
#
_cell.length_a   1.000
_cell.length_b   1.000
_cell.length_c   1.000
_cell.angle_alpha   90.00
_cell.angle_beta   90.00
_cell.angle_gamma   90.00
#
_symmetry.space_group_name_H-M   'P 1'
#
loop_
_entity.id
_entity.type
_entity.pdbx_description
1 polymer ?
#
loop_
_entity_poly.entity_id
_entity_poly.type
_entity_poly.pdbx_seq_one_letter_code
_entity_poly.pdbx_strand_id
1 'polypeptide(L)'
;MSEKKEGGEGKDSILKTCGGIVILCLVASFFGLLIWRALWVTNVDKHQLAFSFDRKTGEIEAIDHTGWVVLTPIRYSVHRIDLRPYQLTISVNQRVLNAKLVRFDPKGLATFVEWHGRNAGDYTKNLLEILKCYAFDMAEGKDCPFLKVIQVIAPNQGAQELPAIDIEEKK
;
A
#
# COMPACT_ATOMS: atom_id res chain seq x y z
N MET A 1 -56.43 -57.52 -3.53
CA MET A 1 -55.82 -56.40 -4.28
C MET A 1 -55.24 -55.44 -3.24
N SER A 2 -53.98 -55.67 -2.85
CA SER A 2 -53.30 -54.86 -1.83
C SER A 2 -51.96 -54.46 -2.41
N GLU A 3 -51.84 -53.18 -2.72
CA GLU A 3 -50.72 -52.59 -3.45
C GLU A 3 -49.76 -51.97 -2.42
N LYS A 4 -48.59 -52.60 -2.26
CA LYS A 4 -47.52 -52.14 -1.38
C LYS A 4 -46.96 -50.80 -1.86
N LYS A 5 -47.17 -49.73 -1.08
CA LYS A 5 -46.41 -48.48 -1.16
C LYS A 5 -45.31 -48.49 -0.11
N GLU A 6 -44.21 -49.19 -0.38
CA GLU A 6 -42.98 -49.12 0.42
C GLU A 6 -41.85 -48.68 -0.52
N GLY A 7 -41.56 -47.38 -0.60
CA GLY A 7 -40.48 -46.89 -1.48
C GLY A 7 -40.14 -45.40 -1.42
N GLY A 8 -40.80 -44.61 -0.56
CA GLY A 8 -40.62 -43.15 -0.51
C GLY A 8 -39.54 -42.65 0.49
N GLU A 9 -39.44 -43.25 1.68
CA GLU A 9 -38.69 -42.64 2.79
C GLU A 9 -37.16 -42.58 2.58
N GLY A 10 -36.56 -43.50 1.82
CA GLY A 10 -35.11 -43.53 1.62
C GLY A 10 -34.58 -42.40 0.72
N LYS A 11 -35.38 -41.94 -0.25
CA LYS A 11 -34.95 -40.92 -1.23
C LYS A 11 -34.88 -39.52 -0.61
N ASP A 12 -35.80 -39.22 0.30
CA ASP A 12 -35.87 -37.92 0.98
C ASP A 12 -34.74 -37.72 1.99
N SER A 13 -34.26 -38.80 2.62
CA SER A 13 -33.10 -38.76 3.52
C SER A 13 -31.81 -38.47 2.76
N ILE A 14 -31.58 -39.17 1.63
CA ILE A 14 -30.39 -38.98 0.79
C ILE A 14 -30.38 -37.57 0.20
N LEU A 15 -31.52 -37.06 -0.28
CA LEU A 15 -31.61 -35.71 -0.84
C LEU A 15 -31.25 -34.62 0.19
N LYS A 16 -31.70 -34.77 1.44
CA LYS A 16 -31.37 -33.84 2.54
C LYS A 16 -29.88 -33.88 2.90
N THR A 17 -29.28 -35.07 2.96
CA THR A 17 -27.85 -35.24 3.26
C THR A 17 -26.98 -34.70 2.13
N CYS A 18 -27.30 -35.01 0.87
CA CYS A 18 -26.59 -34.45 -0.29
C CYS A 18 -26.74 -32.93 -0.37
N GLY A 19 -27.94 -32.39 -0.12
CA GLY A 19 -28.18 -30.95 -0.06
C GLY A 19 -27.35 -30.26 1.03
N GLY A 20 -27.28 -30.87 2.23
CA GLY A 20 -26.46 -30.36 3.34
C GLY A 20 -24.97 -30.31 3.00
N ILE A 21 -24.43 -31.35 2.35
CA ILE A 21 -23.02 -31.39 1.93
C ILE A 21 -22.73 -30.30 0.89
N VAL A 22 -23.59 -30.12 -0.10
CA VAL A 22 -23.42 -29.09 -1.13
C VAL A 22 -23.40 -27.69 -0.50
N ILE A 23 -24.32 -27.41 0.43
CA ILE A 23 -24.35 -26.12 1.13
C ILE A 23 -23.06 -25.92 1.94
N LEU A 24 -22.59 -26.95 2.67
CA LEU A 24 -21.34 -26.88 3.42
C LEU A 24 -20.14 -26.58 2.52
N CYS A 25 -20.05 -27.25 1.37
CA CYS A 25 -18.99 -27.01 0.38
C CYS A 25 -19.03 -25.59 -0.18
N LEU A 26 -20.22 -25.06 -0.47
CA LEU A 26 -20.37 -23.67 -0.95
C LEU A 26 -19.93 -22.66 0.10
N VAL A 27 -20.33 -22.87 1.37
CA VAL A 27 -19.93 -22.01 2.49
C VAL A 27 -18.41 -22.07 2.69
N ALA A 28 -17.83 -23.27 2.72
CA ALA A 28 -16.39 -23.44 2.86
C ALA A 28 -15.60 -22.80 1.71
N SER A 29 -16.07 -22.94 0.47
CA SER A 29 -15.47 -22.30 -0.70
C SER A 29 -15.55 -20.77 -0.62
N PHE A 30 -16.67 -20.24 -0.15
CA PHE A 30 -16.85 -18.79 0.00
C PHE A 30 -15.86 -18.22 1.02
N PHE A 31 -15.74 -18.83 2.19
CA PHE A 31 -14.74 -18.41 3.19
C PHE A 31 -13.30 -18.60 2.69
N GLY A 32 -13.02 -19.69 1.98
CA GLY A 32 -11.71 -19.91 1.36
C GLY A 32 -11.33 -18.80 0.39
N LEU A 33 -12.28 -18.35 -0.45
CA LEU A 33 -12.07 -17.24 -1.38
C LEU A 33 -11.87 -15.91 -0.64
N LEU A 34 -12.59 -15.65 0.45
CA LEU A 34 -12.39 -14.46 1.27
C LEU A 34 -11.01 -14.43 1.93
N ILE A 35 -10.55 -15.56 2.48
CA ILE A 35 -9.22 -15.68 3.09
C ILE A 35 -8.13 -15.49 2.04
N TRP A 36 -8.26 -16.15 0.88
CA TRP A 36 -7.35 -15.96 -0.23
C TRP A 36 -7.29 -14.49 -0.66
N ARG A 37 -8.46 -13.86 -0.82
CA ARG A 37 -8.56 -12.45 -1.21
C ARG A 37 -7.95 -11.49 -0.18
N ALA A 38 -8.08 -11.78 1.11
CA ALA A 38 -7.54 -10.94 2.18
C ALA A 38 -6.02 -11.07 2.31
N LEU A 39 -5.46 -12.24 2.03
CA LEU A 39 -4.05 -12.53 2.30
C LEU A 39 -3.14 -12.44 1.06
N TRP A 40 -3.65 -12.72 -0.16
CA TRP A 40 -2.84 -12.73 -1.39
C TRP A 40 -2.96 -11.47 -2.22
N VAL A 41 -4.05 -10.72 -2.07
CA VAL A 41 -4.39 -9.63 -2.99
C VAL A 41 -4.23 -8.28 -2.29
N THR A 42 -3.21 -7.52 -2.69
CA THR A 42 -2.95 -6.16 -2.22
C THR A 42 -3.35 -5.15 -3.28
N ASN A 43 -4.04 -4.08 -2.89
CA ASN A 43 -4.34 -2.97 -3.79
C ASN A 43 -3.28 -1.87 -3.64
N VAL A 44 -2.77 -1.42 -4.78
CA VAL A 44 -1.79 -0.35 -4.92
C VAL A 44 -2.46 0.81 -5.65
N ASP A 45 -2.50 1.97 -5.02
CA ASP A 45 -3.06 3.19 -5.61
C ASP A 45 -2.11 3.78 -6.67
N LYS A 46 -2.64 4.57 -7.61
CA LYS A 46 -1.88 5.29 -8.65
C LYS A 46 -0.79 6.18 -8.08
N HIS A 47 -1.01 6.71 -6.87
CA HIS A 47 -0.08 7.60 -6.20
C HIS A 47 0.86 6.88 -5.22
N GLN A 48 0.88 5.55 -5.22
CA GLN A 48 1.73 4.76 -4.36
C GLN A 48 2.78 4.00 -5.17
N LEU A 49 4.01 4.00 -4.68
CA LEU A 49 5.04 3.08 -5.11
C LEU A 49 4.89 1.79 -4.32
N ALA A 50 4.64 0.68 -4.99
CA ALA A 50 4.70 -0.63 -4.35
C ALA A 50 6.07 -1.27 -4.59
N PHE A 51 6.54 -1.99 -3.59
CA PHE A 51 7.72 -2.84 -3.73
C PHE A 51 7.51 -4.16 -3.01
N SER A 52 8.07 -5.23 -3.57
CA SER A 52 8.09 -6.55 -2.96
C SER A 52 9.43 -6.79 -2.29
N PHE A 53 9.35 -7.36 -1.09
CA PHE A 53 10.50 -7.84 -0.33
C PHE A 53 10.47 -9.37 -0.28
N ASP A 54 11.49 -10.04 -0.83
CA ASP A 54 11.63 -11.50 -0.69
C ASP A 54 12.20 -11.80 0.71
N ARG A 55 11.44 -12.54 1.52
CA ARG A 55 11.81 -12.89 2.89
C ARG A 55 13.02 -13.84 2.97
N LYS A 56 13.36 -14.54 1.89
CA LYS A 56 14.48 -15.48 1.83
C LYS A 56 15.77 -14.83 1.36
N THR A 57 15.71 -14.04 0.28
CA THR A 57 16.92 -13.40 -0.29
C THR A 57 17.19 -12.03 0.32
N GLY A 58 16.17 -11.38 0.88
CA GLY A 58 16.26 -9.99 1.35
C GLY A 58 16.25 -8.97 0.21
N GLU A 59 16.04 -9.42 -1.03
CA GLU A 59 15.99 -8.55 -2.20
C GLU A 59 14.70 -7.74 -2.24
N ILE A 60 14.84 -6.51 -2.74
CA ILE A 60 13.77 -5.54 -2.88
C ILE A 60 13.58 -5.28 -4.37
N GLU A 61 12.36 -5.48 -4.85
CA GLU A 61 12.00 -5.23 -6.25
C GLU A 61 10.84 -4.23 -6.29
N ALA A 62 11.02 -3.16 -7.08
CA ALA A 62 9.98 -2.17 -7.29
C ALA A 62 8.93 -2.70 -8.28
N ILE A 63 7.65 -2.53 -7.95
CA ILE A 63 6.54 -2.96 -8.79
C ILE A 63 6.13 -1.78 -9.68
N ASP A 64 6.31 -1.92 -10.98
CA ASP A 64 6.13 -0.83 -11.95
C ASP A 64 4.65 -0.53 -12.30
N HIS A 65 3.72 -1.38 -11.87
CA HIS A 65 2.30 -1.22 -12.17
C HIS A 65 1.47 -0.92 -10.91
N THR A 66 0.37 -0.20 -11.14
CA THR A 66 -0.63 0.14 -10.11
C THR A 66 -1.85 -0.78 -10.23
N GLY A 67 -2.64 -0.93 -9.17
CA GLY A 67 -3.80 -1.81 -9.13
C GLY A 67 -3.61 -3.05 -8.25
N TRP A 68 -4.08 -4.20 -8.73
CA TRP A 68 -4.11 -5.44 -7.95
C TRP A 68 -2.81 -6.23 -8.10
N VAL A 69 -2.04 -6.31 -7.01
CA VAL A 69 -0.84 -7.13 -6.93
C VAL A 69 -1.18 -8.42 -6.20
N VAL A 70 -0.93 -9.56 -6.86
CA VAL A 70 -1.14 -10.89 -6.30
C VAL A 70 0.21 -11.52 -6.02
N LEU A 71 0.58 -11.59 -4.74
CA LEU A 71 1.84 -12.18 -4.30
C LEU A 71 1.61 -13.11 -3.12
N THR A 72 2.41 -14.17 -3.02
CA THR A 72 2.29 -15.14 -1.92
C THR A 72 2.81 -14.51 -0.63
N PRO A 73 1.97 -14.30 0.40
CA PRO A 73 2.36 -13.57 1.62
C PRO A 73 3.41 -14.32 2.46
N ILE A 74 3.59 -15.62 2.22
CA ILE A 74 4.57 -16.47 2.90
C ILE A 74 5.99 -16.15 2.42
N ARG A 75 6.17 -15.86 1.13
CA ARG A 75 7.50 -15.59 0.53
C ARG A 75 7.76 -14.11 0.35
N TYR A 76 6.74 -13.36 -0.08
CA TYR A 76 6.87 -11.95 -0.42
C TYR A 76 6.08 -11.09 0.56
N SER A 77 6.64 -9.95 0.92
CA SER A 77 5.95 -8.89 1.64
C SER A 77 5.81 -7.68 0.73
N VAL A 78 4.58 -7.20 0.54
CA VAL A 78 4.30 -6.02 -0.30
C VAL A 78 4.18 -4.81 0.59
N HIS A 79 5.00 -3.81 0.31
CA HIS A 79 5.02 -2.53 1.00
C HIS A 79 4.68 -1.41 0.03
N ARG A 80 4.13 -0.32 0.56
CA ARG A 80 3.63 0.80 -0.24
C ARG A 80 4.14 2.11 0.33
N ILE A 81 4.66 2.97 -0.53
CA ILE A 81 5.12 4.32 -0.17
C ILE A 81 4.31 5.33 -0.95
N ASP A 82 3.80 6.35 -0.27
CA ASP A 82 3.07 7.42 -0.92
C ASP A 82 4.02 8.37 -1.68
N LEU A 83 3.73 8.62 -2.95
CA LEU A 83 4.50 9.50 -3.83
C LEU A 83 3.91 10.90 -3.92
N ARG A 84 2.84 11.22 -3.19
CA ARG A 84 2.27 12.56 -3.20
C ARG A 84 3.23 13.56 -2.56
N PRO A 85 3.21 14.83 -3.02
CA PRO A 85 3.94 15.88 -2.35
C PRO A 85 3.27 16.23 -1.02
N TYR A 86 4.09 16.46 0.00
CA TYR A 86 3.66 16.84 1.34
C TYR A 86 4.32 18.14 1.77
N GLN A 87 3.52 19.01 2.37
CA GLN A 87 4.02 20.22 2.99
C GLN A 87 4.49 19.90 4.41
N LEU A 88 5.80 19.90 4.61
CA LEU A 88 6.42 19.71 5.91
C LEU A 88 6.73 21.07 6.52
N THR A 89 6.32 21.26 7.77
CA THR A 89 6.51 22.52 8.49
C THR A 89 7.31 22.29 9.77
N ILE A 90 8.17 23.25 10.10
CA ILE A 90 8.77 23.37 11.42
C ILE A 90 8.14 24.57 12.10
N SER A 91 7.44 24.32 13.20
CA SER A 91 6.81 25.33 14.04
C SER A 91 7.42 25.33 15.43
N VAL A 92 7.70 26.53 15.95
CA VAL A 92 8.14 26.75 17.34
C VAL A 92 7.24 27.85 17.92
N ASN A 93 6.71 27.63 19.13
CA ASN A 93 5.86 28.61 19.84
C ASN A 93 4.72 29.18 18.96
N GLN A 94 3.99 28.30 18.25
CA GLN A 94 2.87 28.65 17.35
C GLN A 94 3.24 29.46 16.09
N ARG A 95 4.53 29.69 15.81
CA ARG A 95 4.99 30.34 14.57
C ARG A 95 5.60 29.32 13.63
N VAL A 96 5.20 29.37 12.35
CA VAL A 96 5.83 28.56 11.28
C VAL A 96 7.15 29.25 10.89
N LEU A 97 8.27 28.59 11.17
CA LEU A 97 9.60 29.14 10.86
C LEU A 97 9.95 28.92 9.39
N ASN A 98 9.69 27.72 8.89
CA ASN A 98 9.99 27.31 7.53
C ASN A 98 9.04 26.18 7.13
N ALA A 99 8.65 26.17 5.86
CA ALA A 99 7.85 25.13 5.27
C ALA A 99 8.51 24.67 3.96
N LYS A 100 8.52 23.36 3.71
CA LYS A 100 9.04 22.79 2.47
C LYS A 100 8.00 21.85 1.89
N LEU A 101 7.74 21.97 0.59
CA LEU A 101 6.99 20.99 -0.17
C LEU A 101 7.97 19.91 -0.63
N VAL A 102 7.81 18.70 -0.12
CA VAL A 102 8.70 17.58 -0.42
C VAL A 102 7.94 16.41 -0.99
N ARG A 103 8.63 15.53 -1.69
CA ARG A 103 8.08 14.30 -2.26
C ARG A 103 9.09 13.18 -2.13
N PHE A 104 8.61 11.96 -1.94
CA PHE A 104 9.45 10.77 -2.02
C PHE A 104 9.88 10.53 -3.48
N ASP A 105 11.18 10.36 -3.71
CA ASP A 105 11.72 10.00 -5.01
C ASP A 105 11.90 8.46 -5.09
N PRO A 106 11.19 7.77 -6.00
CA PRO A 106 11.33 6.33 -6.19
C PRO A 106 12.78 5.87 -6.44
N LYS A 107 13.64 6.73 -7.00
CA LYS A 107 15.04 6.40 -7.28
C LYS A 107 15.84 6.07 -6.02
N GLY A 108 15.45 6.62 -4.88
CA GLY A 108 16.08 6.35 -3.60
C GLY A 108 15.46 5.22 -2.79
N LEU A 109 14.53 4.43 -3.36
CA LEU A 109 13.84 3.37 -2.64
C LEU A 109 14.82 2.41 -1.95
N ALA A 110 15.86 1.96 -2.66
CA ALA A 110 16.85 1.04 -2.10
C ALA A 110 17.53 1.64 -0.86
N THR A 111 18.04 2.87 -0.95
CA THR A 111 18.67 3.59 0.17
C THR A 111 17.70 3.84 1.32
N PHE A 112 16.44 4.19 1.02
CA PHE A 112 15.43 4.40 2.04
C PHE A 112 15.15 3.13 2.86
N VAL A 113 14.98 2.00 2.17
CA VAL A 113 14.75 0.71 2.85
C VAL A 113 15.99 0.23 3.59
N GLU A 114 17.19 0.48 3.05
CA GLU A 114 18.46 0.17 3.71
C GLU A 114 18.62 0.94 5.03
N TRP A 115 18.28 2.24 5.04
CA TRP A 115 18.51 3.11 6.20
C TRP A 115 17.40 3.05 7.24
N HIS A 116 16.14 2.92 6.81
CA HIS A 116 14.97 3.02 7.69
C HIS A 116 14.22 1.70 7.86
N GLY A 117 14.55 0.70 7.05
CA GLY A 117 13.84 -0.57 7.01
C GLY A 117 12.57 -0.53 6.14
N ARG A 118 12.14 -1.71 5.72
CA ARG A 118 11.01 -1.89 4.77
C ARG A 118 9.66 -1.35 5.28
N ASN A 119 9.44 -1.33 6.59
CA ASN A 119 8.17 -0.90 7.20
C ASN A 119 8.08 0.63 7.38
N ALA A 120 9.16 1.37 7.11
CA ALA A 120 9.21 2.81 7.38
C ALA A 120 8.22 3.62 6.54
N GLY A 121 7.91 3.15 5.34
CA GLY A 121 6.96 3.79 4.42
C GLY A 121 5.50 3.37 4.59
N ASP A 122 5.23 2.30 5.34
CA ASP A 122 3.88 1.72 5.45
C ASP A 122 2.88 2.66 6.14
N TYR A 123 3.38 3.51 7.04
CA TYR A 123 2.61 4.52 7.75
C TYR A 123 3.02 5.91 7.30
N THR A 124 2.06 6.68 6.77
CA THR A 124 2.31 8.05 6.31
C THR A 124 2.96 8.91 7.38
N LYS A 125 2.57 8.77 8.66
CA LYS A 125 3.18 9.53 9.76
C LYS A 125 4.69 9.29 9.88
N ASN A 126 5.12 8.03 9.82
CA ASN A 126 6.54 7.66 9.93
C ASN A 126 7.31 8.16 8.71
N LEU A 127 6.75 7.99 7.52
CA LEU A 127 7.32 8.52 6.28
C LEU A 127 7.52 10.04 6.39
N LEU A 128 6.51 10.79 6.83
CA LEU A 128 6.59 12.24 6.96
C LEU A 128 7.61 12.69 8.01
N GLU A 129 7.74 11.97 9.13
CA GLU A 129 8.76 12.26 10.14
C GLU A 129 10.16 12.05 9.56
N ILE A 130 10.40 10.95 8.84
CA ILE A 130 11.68 10.70 8.18
C ILE A 130 11.99 11.79 7.14
N LEU A 131 11.05 12.07 6.23
CA LEU A 131 11.23 13.11 5.22
C LEU A 131 11.47 14.48 5.87
N LYS A 132 10.84 14.77 7.02
CA LYS A 132 11.05 16.01 7.78
C LYS A 132 12.45 16.09 8.37
N CYS A 133 12.99 15.01 8.93
CA CYS A 133 14.35 14.99 9.44
C CYS A 133 15.35 15.38 8.34
N TYR A 134 15.27 14.77 7.16
CA TYR A 134 16.20 15.03 6.07
C TYR A 134 15.94 16.34 5.32
N ALA A 135 14.68 16.77 5.21
CA ALA A 135 14.34 18.03 4.54
C ALA A 135 14.87 19.26 5.27
N PHE A 136 15.06 19.17 6.58
CA PHE A 136 15.54 20.28 7.42
C PHE A 136 16.91 20.03 8.06
N ASP A 137 17.59 18.95 7.69
CA ASP A 137 18.98 18.72 8.07
C ASP A 137 19.90 19.79 7.44
N MET A 138 21.07 20.03 8.04
CA MET A 138 22.01 21.09 7.63
C MET A 138 22.50 20.95 6.18
N ALA A 139 22.45 19.74 5.62
CA ALA A 139 22.78 19.46 4.22
C ALA A 139 21.62 19.75 3.24
N GLU A 140 20.48 20.27 3.71
CA GLU A 140 19.25 20.54 2.94
C GLU A 140 18.74 19.35 2.10
N GLY A 141 19.06 18.12 2.50
CA GLY A 141 18.69 16.92 1.76
C GLY A 141 19.52 16.65 0.49
N LYS A 142 20.66 17.34 0.29
CA LYS A 142 21.51 17.17 -0.91
C LYS A 142 22.07 15.75 -1.10
N ASP A 143 22.09 14.93 -0.06
CA ASP A 143 22.65 13.57 -0.09
C ASP A 143 21.59 12.46 0.03
N CYS A 144 20.29 12.79 -0.01
CA CYS A 144 19.22 11.81 0.19
C CYS A 144 18.53 11.48 -1.14
N PRO A 145 18.85 10.33 -1.79
CA PRO A 145 18.30 10.01 -3.11
C PRO A 145 16.79 9.72 -3.09
N PHE A 146 16.19 9.53 -1.90
CA PHE A 146 14.76 9.29 -1.70
C PHE A 146 13.95 10.56 -1.41
N LEU A 147 14.60 11.70 -1.26
CA LEU A 147 13.95 12.97 -0.92
C LEU A 147 14.09 13.96 -2.08
N LYS A 148 12.97 14.43 -2.60
CA LYS A 148 12.92 15.54 -3.55
C LYS A 148 12.25 16.75 -2.90
N VAL A 149 13.02 17.82 -2.67
CA VAL A 149 12.46 19.12 -2.27
C VAL A 149 11.95 19.83 -3.52
N ILE A 150 10.64 20.01 -3.61
CA ILE A 150 9.97 20.66 -4.75
C ILE A 150 10.03 22.18 -4.59
N GLN A 151 9.71 22.66 -3.38
CA GLN A 151 9.62 24.09 -3.11
C GLN A 151 9.97 24.38 -1.66
N VAL A 152 10.72 25.46 -1.45
CA VAL A 152 10.92 26.07 -0.13
C VAL A 152 9.94 27.24 -0.02
N ILE A 153 9.11 27.22 1.01
CA ILE A 153 8.09 28.23 1.28
C ILE A 153 8.63 29.11 2.39
N ALA A 154 8.99 30.35 2.04
CA ALA A 154 9.39 31.32 3.05
C ALA A 154 8.19 31.65 3.96
N PRO A 155 8.42 31.97 5.25
CA PRO A 155 7.35 32.27 6.21
C PRO A 155 6.40 33.40 5.76
N ASN A 156 6.84 34.25 4.84
CA ASN A 156 6.09 35.40 4.31
C ASN A 156 5.28 35.07 3.03
N GLN A 157 5.45 33.88 2.46
CA GLN A 157 4.88 33.46 1.16
C GLN A 157 3.64 32.58 1.28
N GLY A 158 3.06 32.42 2.48
CA GLY A 158 1.89 31.57 2.73
C GLY A 158 0.59 31.95 1.98
N ALA A 159 0.65 32.90 1.05
CA ALA A 159 -0.48 33.40 0.26
C ALA A 159 -0.21 33.50 -1.25
N GLN A 160 0.85 32.90 -1.79
CA GLN A 160 1.06 32.86 -3.24
C GLN A 160 0.57 31.54 -3.84
N GLU A 161 -0.42 31.66 -4.72
CA GLU A 161 -1.04 30.61 -5.51
C GLU A 161 0.01 29.73 -6.20
N LEU A 162 -0.21 28.41 -6.13
CA LEU A 162 0.59 27.40 -6.82
C LEU A 162 0.67 27.72 -8.32
N PRO A 163 1.86 27.89 -8.92
CA PRO A 163 1.97 27.88 -10.37
C PRO A 163 1.54 26.50 -10.87
N ALA A 164 0.65 26.48 -11.87
CA ALA A 164 0.20 25.27 -12.52
C ALA A 164 1.42 24.47 -13.01
N ILE A 165 1.54 23.24 -12.52
CA ILE A 165 2.59 22.32 -12.98
C ILE A 165 2.16 21.83 -14.36
N ASP A 166 2.80 22.35 -15.40
CA ASP A 166 2.72 21.81 -16.76
C ASP A 166 3.33 20.40 -16.73
N ILE A 167 2.45 19.38 -16.70
CA ILE A 167 2.84 18.00 -16.90
C ILE A 167 3.15 17.84 -18.39
N GLU A 168 4.44 17.92 -18.74
CA GLU A 168 4.92 17.60 -20.07
C GLU A 168 4.69 16.10 -20.33
N GLU A 169 3.59 15.80 -21.02
CA GLU A 169 3.22 14.47 -21.49
C GLU A 169 4.16 14.08 -22.64
N LYS A 170 5.25 13.37 -22.33
CA LYS A 170 6.08 12.73 -23.36
C LYS A 170 5.30 11.59 -24.00
N LYS A 171 4.92 11.82 -25.27
CA LYS A 171 4.49 10.81 -26.25
C LYS A 171 5.55 9.74 -26.49
#